data_AF-A0A327T171-F1
#
_entry.id   AF-A0A327T171-F1
#
_cell.length_a   1.000
_cell.length_b   1.000
_cell.length_c   1.000
_cell.angle_alpha   90.00
_cell.angle_beta   90.00
_cell.angle_gamma   90.00
#
_symmetry.space_group_name_H-M   'P 1'
#
loop_
_entity.id
_entity.type
_entity.pdbx_description
1 polymer ?
#
loop_
_entity_poly.entity_id
_entity_poly.type
_entity_poly.pdbx_seq_one_letter_code
_entity_poly.pdbx_strand_id
1 'polypeptide(L)'
;MKKFNLSVSALSFLVLLSAACKKTDNPVDPPVVIPPVVVPPVGLSQYMKLEDMASLSGFTVLKDSTWADGSSHTLLLEPALFNGLLILPSFQQKIYHGAIVKINSIGKNIAPELVEQYELNPVSVSSSNYYPGVKNPVIANPSYLGTTTFLQNLLANYSGANQSQSFTFNSFPFTHLNELNIFFGGNVDIAALFHVKTKPAATVAKVRNGLVWKVSQINFSVDMSLHTSSIFKDPANDKLLQNENLSYISSIEYGRMGLLAVQADTTRETLNVIVNRIKTSDPLTEAQLKIVANAEIHTYLNGYSASGIEAVQNAAGLQKIKGFMDLIQNPGTFSVSNYGSPLYYYMRNIVDYGRTLQDGYKVRIDVQREKINSTK
;
A
#
# COMPACT_ATOMS: atom_id res chain seq x y z
N MET A 1 -27.28 -59.29 -27.82
CA MET A 1 -28.71 -59.17 -28.21
C MET A 1 -29.02 -57.70 -28.49
N LYS A 2 -29.61 -57.42 -29.67
CA LYS A 2 -30.31 -56.19 -30.16
C LYS A 2 -29.60 -54.84 -29.94
N LYS A 3 -28.92 -54.19 -30.89
CA LYS A 3 -29.29 -53.62 -32.23
C LYS A 3 -30.49 -52.66 -32.23
N PHE A 4 -30.22 -51.39 -32.57
CA PHE A 4 -30.84 -50.50 -33.59
C PHE A 4 -30.00 -49.18 -33.57
N ASN A 5 -29.19 -48.76 -34.57
CA ASN A 5 -29.42 -48.35 -35.98
C ASN A 5 -30.59 -47.35 -36.12
N LEU A 6 -30.57 -46.24 -36.88
CA LEU A 6 -29.76 -45.83 -38.03
C LEU A 6 -29.97 -44.30 -38.32
N SER A 7 -29.09 -43.78 -39.18
CA SER A 7 -29.01 -42.54 -40.01
C SER A 7 -30.30 -41.74 -40.34
N VAL A 8 -30.22 -40.49 -40.84
CA VAL A 8 -29.99 -40.02 -42.24
C VAL A 8 -29.85 -38.48 -42.17
N SER A 9 -28.75 -37.81 -42.57
CA SER A 9 -28.25 -37.38 -43.91
C SER A 9 -28.98 -36.22 -44.62
N ALA A 10 -28.14 -35.36 -45.25
CA ALA A 10 -28.39 -34.48 -46.42
C ALA A 10 -28.99 -33.08 -46.14
N LEU A 11 -28.70 -31.99 -46.85
CA LEU A 11 -28.03 -31.76 -48.14
C LEU A 11 -27.60 -30.28 -48.27
N SER A 12 -26.62 -30.06 -49.14
CA SER A 12 -25.95 -28.82 -49.58
C SER A 12 -26.86 -27.73 -50.19
N PHE A 13 -26.38 -26.48 -50.16
CA PHE A 13 -26.66 -25.50 -51.23
C PHE A 13 -25.38 -24.82 -51.70
N LEU A 14 -25.06 -25.08 -52.97
CA LEU A 14 -24.00 -24.48 -53.77
C LEU A 14 -24.68 -23.38 -54.62
N VAL A 15 -24.19 -22.15 -54.58
CA VAL A 15 -24.56 -21.11 -55.55
C VAL A 15 -23.30 -20.68 -56.28
N LEU A 16 -23.24 -21.06 -57.56
CA LEU A 16 -22.31 -20.56 -58.57
C LEU A 16 -22.96 -19.35 -59.26
N LEU A 17 -22.26 -18.22 -59.32
CA LEU A 17 -22.54 -17.16 -60.27
C LEU A 17 -21.22 -16.63 -60.86
N SER A 18 -21.05 -17.02 -62.13
CA SER A 18 -20.27 -16.46 -63.26
C SER A 18 -19.25 -15.35 -63.02
N ALA A 19 -18.07 -15.58 -63.58
CA ALA A 19 -17.02 -14.61 -63.86
C ALA A 19 -17.46 -13.54 -64.89
N ALA A 20 -17.11 -12.28 -64.62
CA ALA A 20 -16.94 -11.25 -65.63
C ALA A 20 -15.69 -10.42 -65.27
N CYS A 21 -14.64 -10.54 -66.07
CA CYS A 21 -13.49 -9.66 -66.01
C CYS A 21 -13.92 -8.23 -66.41
N LYS A 22 -13.84 -7.29 -65.47
CA LYS A 22 -13.68 -5.87 -65.78
C LYS A 22 -12.39 -5.38 -65.16
N LYS A 23 -11.48 -4.92 -66.00
CA LYS A 23 -10.28 -4.17 -65.65
C LYS A 23 -10.76 -2.77 -65.27
N THR A 24 -10.71 -2.41 -63.99
CA THR A 24 -11.02 -1.07 -63.51
C THR A 24 -9.86 -0.57 -62.66
N ASP A 25 -9.34 0.58 -63.05
CA ASP A 25 -8.23 1.30 -62.42
C ASP A 25 -8.48 1.47 -60.91
N ASN A 26 -7.48 1.13 -60.10
CA ASN A 26 -7.52 1.48 -58.67
C ASN A 26 -7.31 2.99 -58.54
N PRO A 27 -8.24 3.76 -57.96
CA PRO A 27 -7.92 5.10 -57.52
C PRO A 27 -6.91 4.99 -56.37
N VAL A 28 -5.80 5.71 -56.48
CA VAL A 28 -4.88 5.92 -55.35
C VAL A 28 -5.61 6.86 -54.39
N ASP A 29 -6.01 6.35 -53.23
CA ASP A 29 -6.55 7.19 -52.16
C ASP A 29 -5.52 8.26 -51.80
N PRO A 30 -5.91 9.55 -51.70
CA PRO A 30 -5.01 10.59 -51.23
C PRO A 30 -4.55 10.27 -49.79
N PRO A 31 -3.32 10.67 -49.41
CA PRO A 31 -2.82 10.40 -48.07
C PRO A 31 -3.76 11.00 -47.02
N VAL A 32 -4.16 10.17 -46.06
CA VAL A 32 -4.95 10.60 -44.89
C VAL A 32 -4.12 11.64 -44.13
N VAL A 33 -4.45 12.92 -44.31
CA VAL A 33 -3.95 13.99 -43.47
C VAL A 33 -4.68 13.87 -42.14
N ILE A 34 -4.03 13.26 -41.15
CA ILE A 34 -4.50 13.26 -39.77
C ILE A 34 -4.42 14.71 -39.27
N PRO A 35 -5.54 15.39 -38.96
CA PRO A 35 -5.46 16.73 -38.40
C PRO A 35 -4.70 16.66 -37.06
N PRO A 36 -3.85 17.66 -36.75
CA PRO A 36 -3.16 17.69 -35.47
C PRO A 36 -4.19 17.59 -34.35
N VAL A 37 -3.98 16.64 -33.44
CA VAL A 37 -4.80 16.48 -32.24
C VAL A 37 -4.76 17.81 -31.50
N VAL A 38 -5.87 18.54 -31.54
CA VAL A 38 -6.08 19.73 -30.71
C VAL A 38 -6.22 19.21 -29.29
N VAL A 39 -5.12 19.20 -28.55
CA VAL A 39 -5.11 18.95 -27.11
C VAL A 39 -5.87 20.11 -26.48
N PRO A 40 -6.99 19.88 -25.77
CA PRO A 40 -7.66 20.95 -25.04
C PRO A 40 -6.66 21.59 -24.08
N PRO A 41 -6.68 22.93 -23.91
CA PRO A 41 -5.81 23.59 -22.95
C PRO A 41 -6.03 22.94 -21.58
N VAL A 42 -4.93 22.42 -21.01
CA VAL A 42 -4.89 21.80 -19.69
C VAL A 42 -5.37 22.83 -18.68
N GLY A 43 -6.65 22.75 -18.32
CA GLY A 43 -7.19 23.42 -17.16
C GLY A 43 -6.45 22.91 -15.94
N LEU A 44 -5.91 23.83 -15.15
CA LEU A 44 -5.25 23.61 -13.87
C LEU A 44 -6.07 22.68 -12.96
N SER A 45 -5.77 21.38 -12.94
CA SER A 45 -6.18 20.44 -11.88
C SER A 45 -5.00 19.66 -11.29
N GLN A 46 -3.78 20.20 -11.44
CA GLN A 46 -2.52 19.60 -10.96
C GLN A 46 -2.33 19.58 -9.44
N TYR A 47 -3.34 19.87 -8.63
CA TYR A 47 -3.23 19.88 -7.16
C TYR A 47 -4.07 18.84 -6.41
N MET A 48 -4.92 18.05 -7.07
CA MET A 48 -5.74 17.03 -6.37
C MET A 48 -5.08 15.64 -6.34
N LYS A 49 -3.93 15.45 -5.67
CA LYS A 49 -3.36 14.08 -5.47
C LYS A 49 -2.63 13.85 -4.15
N LEU A 50 -1.93 14.84 -3.59
CA LEU A 50 -1.20 14.68 -2.32
C LEU A 50 -2.16 14.58 -1.12
N GLU A 51 -3.27 15.32 -1.15
CA GLU A 51 -4.34 15.22 -0.14
C GLU A 51 -4.99 13.83 -0.15
N ASP A 52 -5.27 13.26 -1.32
CA ASP A 52 -5.81 11.90 -1.44
C ASP A 52 -4.81 10.85 -0.96
N MET A 53 -3.53 11.01 -1.31
CA MET A 53 -2.44 10.17 -0.79
C MET A 53 -2.35 10.25 0.72
N ALA A 54 -2.46 11.45 1.31
CA ALA A 54 -2.44 11.66 2.75
C ALA A 54 -3.66 11.00 3.42
N SER A 55 -4.85 11.26 2.90
CA SER A 55 -6.12 10.73 3.41
C SER A 55 -6.11 9.19 3.45
N LEU A 56 -5.72 8.55 2.34
CA LEU A 56 -5.60 7.09 2.24
C LEU A 56 -4.38 6.51 2.96
N SER A 57 -3.53 7.37 3.53
CA SER A 57 -2.45 7.00 4.45
C SER A 57 -2.79 7.28 5.90
N GLY A 58 -4.01 7.73 6.16
CA GLY A 58 -4.48 7.99 7.51
C GLY A 58 -4.23 9.42 7.99
N PHE A 59 -3.98 10.37 7.10
CA PHE A 59 -3.62 11.74 7.44
C PHE A 59 -4.54 12.80 6.80
N THR A 60 -4.79 13.87 7.53
CA THR A 60 -5.37 15.12 7.04
C THR A 60 -4.24 16.10 6.74
N VAL A 61 -4.31 16.78 5.59
CA VAL A 61 -3.37 17.87 5.28
C VAL A 61 -3.82 19.14 6.00
N LEU A 62 -3.00 19.61 6.95
CA LEU A 62 -3.24 20.85 7.69
C LEU A 62 -2.73 22.08 6.94
N LYS A 63 -1.58 21.92 6.29
CA LYS A 63 -0.91 23.01 5.59
C LYS A 63 -0.04 22.46 4.47
N ASP A 64 -0.07 23.14 3.32
CA ASP A 64 0.92 23.03 2.27
C ASP A 64 1.66 24.37 2.18
N SER A 65 2.99 24.35 2.24
CA SER A 65 3.82 25.56 2.14
C SER A 65 4.95 25.35 1.14
N THR A 66 4.95 26.15 0.09
CA THR A 66 6.04 26.18 -0.89
C THR A 66 7.29 26.82 -0.27
N TRP A 67 8.46 26.27 -0.57
CA TRP A 67 9.74 26.87 -0.19
C TRP A 67 9.98 28.18 -0.96
N ALA A 68 10.79 29.07 -0.40
CA ALA A 68 11.02 30.41 -0.94
C ALA A 68 11.55 30.42 -2.38
N ASP A 69 12.23 29.35 -2.80
CA ASP A 69 12.81 29.18 -4.14
C ASP A 69 11.87 28.46 -5.13
N GLY A 70 10.66 28.08 -4.69
CA GLY A 70 9.66 27.39 -5.50
C GLY A 70 10.01 25.94 -5.86
N SER A 71 11.12 25.38 -5.35
CA SER A 71 11.57 24.04 -5.75
C SER A 71 10.91 22.91 -4.97
N SER A 72 10.20 23.21 -3.88
CA SER A 72 9.74 22.19 -2.95
C SER A 72 8.55 22.68 -2.16
N HIS A 73 7.87 21.74 -1.52
CA HIS A 73 6.76 21.98 -0.61
C HIS A 73 7.03 21.28 0.72
N THR A 74 6.52 21.86 1.79
CA THR A 74 6.42 21.19 3.09
C THR A 74 4.94 20.99 3.38
N LEU A 75 4.55 19.72 3.52
CA LEU A 75 3.24 19.32 4.01
C LEU A 75 3.29 19.18 5.53
N LEU A 76 2.35 19.81 6.20
CA LEU A 76 2.04 19.58 7.59
C LEU A 76 0.79 18.71 7.65
N LEU A 77 0.92 17.53 8.22
CA LEU A 77 -0.12 16.51 8.31
C LEU A 77 -0.49 16.27 9.76
N GLU A 78 -1.74 15.89 10.00
CA GLU A 78 -2.20 15.31 11.27
C GLU A 78 -2.83 13.96 10.99
N PRO A 79 -2.79 12.97 11.88
CA PRO A 79 -3.48 11.71 11.66
C PRO A 79 -4.98 11.98 11.74
N ALA A 80 -5.70 11.48 10.75
CA ALA A 80 -7.15 11.52 10.78
C ALA A 80 -7.64 10.69 11.97
N LEU A 81 -8.70 11.17 12.63
CA LEU A 81 -9.36 10.45 13.71
C LEU A 81 -9.67 9.03 13.25
N PHE A 82 -9.42 8.07 14.15
CA PHE A 82 -9.69 6.65 13.95
C PHE A 82 -8.79 5.90 12.95
N ASN A 83 -7.82 6.54 12.31
CA ASN A 83 -6.87 5.84 11.44
C ASN A 83 -5.65 5.34 12.20
N GLY A 84 -5.16 4.16 11.82
CA GLY A 84 -4.00 3.53 12.44
C GLY A 84 -2.71 4.13 11.92
N LEU A 85 -1.69 4.18 12.78
CA LEU A 85 -0.36 4.63 12.39
C LEU A 85 0.43 3.46 11.79
N LEU A 86 1.11 3.68 10.67
CA LEU A 86 1.86 2.64 9.98
C LEU A 86 3.03 2.12 10.84
N ILE A 87 3.23 0.81 10.82
CA ILE A 87 4.36 0.10 11.45
C ILE A 87 5.40 -0.22 10.39
N LEU A 88 6.64 0.21 10.61
CA LEU A 88 7.77 -0.20 9.78
C LEU A 88 8.56 -1.34 10.45
N PRO A 89 9.18 -2.24 9.65
CA PRO A 89 10.01 -3.32 10.18
C PRO A 89 11.10 -2.84 11.15
N SER A 90 11.65 -1.64 10.92
CA SER A 90 12.73 -1.05 11.73
C SER A 90 12.35 -0.77 13.20
N PHE A 91 11.07 -0.65 13.52
CA PHE A 91 10.61 -0.40 14.88
C PHE A 91 9.47 -1.31 15.35
N GLN A 92 9.13 -2.34 14.57
CA GLN A 92 8.04 -3.27 14.89
C GLN A 92 8.15 -3.86 16.31
N GLN A 93 9.36 -4.12 16.79
CA GLN A 93 9.62 -4.64 18.15
C GLN A 93 9.16 -3.71 19.29
N LYS A 94 8.90 -2.42 19.00
CA LYS A 94 8.35 -1.46 19.97
C LYS A 94 6.82 -1.51 20.05
N ILE A 95 6.18 -2.21 19.10
CA ILE A 95 4.72 -2.22 18.96
C ILE A 95 4.17 -3.52 19.52
N TYR A 96 3.56 -3.44 20.71
CA TYR A 96 2.87 -4.56 21.36
C TYR A 96 1.75 -4.03 22.24
N HIS A 97 0.72 -4.85 22.48
CA HIS A 97 -0.44 -4.46 23.29
C HIS A 97 -0.02 -4.03 24.69
N GLY A 98 -0.52 -2.87 25.12
CA GLY A 98 -0.22 -2.27 26.43
C GLY A 98 1.06 -1.44 26.47
N ALA A 99 1.92 -1.46 25.44
CA ALA A 99 3.13 -0.63 25.41
C ALA A 99 2.78 0.85 25.61
N ILE A 100 3.41 1.49 26.59
CA ILE A 100 3.23 2.92 26.90
C ILE A 100 4.16 3.76 26.03
N VAL A 101 3.58 4.72 25.32
CA VAL A 101 4.24 5.59 24.36
C VAL A 101 4.02 7.06 24.69
N LYS A 102 5.01 7.89 24.35
CA LYS A 102 4.91 9.35 24.45
C LYS A 102 4.25 9.92 23.19
N ILE A 103 3.09 10.55 23.34
CA ILE A 103 2.31 11.06 22.19
C ILE A 103 3.10 12.11 21.41
N ASN A 104 3.78 13.01 22.13
CA ASN A 104 4.53 14.13 21.57
C ASN A 104 5.79 13.72 20.77
N SER A 105 6.21 12.46 20.81
CA SER A 105 7.38 11.97 20.07
C SER A 105 7.03 11.58 18.63
N ILE A 106 5.79 11.18 18.37
CA ILE A 106 5.45 10.43 17.15
C ILE A 106 5.35 11.35 15.91
N GLY A 107 5.06 12.64 16.10
CA GLY A 107 5.16 13.65 15.01
C GLY A 107 6.60 14.04 14.65
N LYS A 108 7.56 13.76 15.54
CA LYS A 108 9.00 14.04 15.33
C LYS A 108 9.73 12.84 14.73
N ASN A 109 9.36 11.65 15.18
CA ASN A 109 9.92 10.38 14.73
C ASN A 109 8.78 9.42 14.42
N ILE A 110 8.84 8.75 13.26
CA ILE A 110 7.82 7.76 12.86
C ILE A 110 7.78 6.60 13.86
N ALA A 111 8.94 6.21 14.40
CA ALA A 111 9.01 5.22 15.46
C ALA A 111 8.56 5.84 16.80
N PRO A 112 7.61 5.22 17.52
CA PRO A 112 7.19 5.74 18.82
C PRO A 112 8.31 5.62 19.86
N GLU A 113 8.33 6.58 20.78
CA GLU A 113 9.20 6.55 21.95
C GLU A 113 8.46 5.85 23.09
N LEU A 114 9.07 4.79 23.61
CA LEU A 114 8.51 4.03 24.72
C LEU A 114 8.84 4.72 26.04
N VAL A 115 7.89 4.67 26.97
CA VAL A 115 8.22 4.79 28.39
C VAL A 115 8.88 3.48 28.80
N GLU A 116 9.94 3.55 29.58
CA GLU A 116 10.67 2.38 30.10
C GLU A 116 10.45 2.23 31.61
N GLN A 117 10.96 1.14 32.19
CA GLN A 117 10.99 0.89 33.64
C GLN A 117 9.60 0.65 34.28
N TYR A 118 8.72 -0.08 33.61
CA TYR A 118 7.52 -0.64 34.21
C TYR A 118 7.30 -2.08 33.75
N GLU A 119 6.49 -2.81 34.51
CA GLU A 119 5.93 -4.09 34.09
C GLU A 119 4.42 -4.02 34.08
N LEU A 120 3.80 -4.68 33.10
CA LEU A 120 2.35 -4.71 32.93
C LEU A 120 1.75 -6.00 33.49
N ASN A 121 0.56 -5.87 34.06
CA ASN A 121 -0.31 -7.01 34.33
C ASN A 121 -0.72 -7.70 33.01
N PRO A 122 -1.12 -8.99 33.04
CA PRO A 122 -1.69 -9.65 31.88
C PRO A 122 -2.82 -8.83 31.26
N VAL A 123 -2.84 -8.73 29.93
CA VAL A 123 -3.87 -7.95 29.23
C VAL A 123 -4.84 -8.85 28.49
N SER A 124 -6.13 -8.64 28.74
CA SER A 124 -7.20 -9.28 27.98
C SER A 124 -7.26 -8.66 26.59
N VAL A 125 -7.39 -9.50 25.57
CA VAL A 125 -7.50 -9.08 24.18
C VAL A 125 -8.66 -9.77 23.49
N SER A 126 -9.09 -9.21 22.37
CA SER A 126 -9.99 -9.83 21.41
C SER A 126 -9.36 -9.78 20.02
N SER A 127 -9.83 -10.64 19.13
CA SER A 127 -9.48 -10.58 17.72
C SER A 127 -10.72 -10.22 16.90
N SER A 128 -10.56 -9.47 15.81
CA SER A 128 -11.66 -9.21 14.88
C SER A 128 -12.22 -10.47 14.23
N ASN A 129 -11.39 -11.51 14.12
CA ASN A 129 -11.80 -12.82 13.63
C ASN A 129 -12.07 -13.79 14.79
N TYR A 130 -13.08 -14.64 14.59
CA TYR A 130 -13.40 -15.74 15.48
C TYR A 130 -12.43 -16.91 15.27
N TYR A 131 -11.81 -17.36 16.36
CA TYR A 131 -10.93 -18.53 16.39
C TYR A 131 -11.56 -19.62 17.27
N PRO A 132 -11.99 -20.76 16.71
CA PRO A 132 -12.64 -21.83 17.47
C PRO A 132 -11.77 -22.30 18.65
N GLY A 133 -12.41 -22.48 19.82
CA GLY A 133 -11.75 -22.96 21.03
C GLY A 133 -11.01 -21.89 21.84
N VAL A 134 -10.88 -20.67 21.31
CA VAL A 134 -10.26 -19.55 22.02
C VAL A 134 -11.33 -18.79 22.81
N LYS A 135 -11.28 -18.86 24.14
CA LYS A 135 -12.17 -18.13 25.04
C LYS A 135 -11.36 -17.17 25.90
N ASN A 136 -11.82 -15.92 26.01
CA ASN A 136 -11.18 -14.86 26.82
C ASN A 136 -9.65 -14.80 26.63
N PRO A 137 -9.17 -14.49 25.41
CA PRO A 137 -7.74 -14.52 25.14
C PRO A 137 -6.99 -13.47 25.99
N VAL A 138 -5.83 -13.87 26.51
CA VAL A 138 -4.98 -13.02 27.35
C VAL A 138 -3.54 -13.09 26.84
N ILE A 139 -2.87 -11.93 26.80
CA ILE A 139 -1.43 -11.84 26.67
C ILE A 139 -0.84 -11.78 28.07
N ALA A 140 -0.26 -12.90 28.52
CA ALA A 140 0.21 -13.08 29.90
C ALA A 140 1.37 -12.16 30.28
N ASN A 141 2.27 -11.89 29.34
CA ASN A 141 3.41 -10.99 29.51
C ASN A 141 3.43 -9.94 28.40
N PRO A 142 2.76 -8.79 28.57
CA PRO A 142 2.66 -7.77 27.54
C PRO A 142 4.05 -7.27 27.12
N SER A 143 4.46 -7.69 25.93
CA SER A 143 5.77 -7.46 25.33
C SER A 143 5.69 -7.88 23.87
N TYR A 144 6.65 -7.49 23.03
CA TYR A 144 6.70 -7.95 21.63
C TYR A 144 6.73 -9.47 21.52
N LEU A 145 7.55 -10.14 22.35
CA LEU A 145 7.61 -11.59 22.39
C LEU A 145 6.29 -12.20 22.89
N GLY A 146 5.69 -11.64 23.95
CA GLY A 146 4.42 -12.12 24.48
C GLY A 146 3.27 -11.99 23.47
N THR A 147 3.19 -10.89 22.74
CA THR A 147 2.24 -10.70 21.63
C THR A 147 2.50 -11.72 20.51
N THR A 148 3.77 -11.95 20.15
CA THR A 148 4.12 -12.93 19.11
C THR A 148 3.73 -14.36 19.53
N THR A 149 4.04 -14.76 20.76
CA THR A 149 3.65 -16.07 21.32
C THR A 149 2.13 -16.21 21.38
N PHE A 150 1.42 -15.15 21.78
CA PHE A 150 -0.04 -15.13 21.76
C PHE A 150 -0.59 -15.39 20.34
N LEU A 151 -0.08 -14.70 19.32
CA LEU A 151 -0.50 -14.90 17.93
C LEU A 151 -0.20 -16.32 17.43
N GLN A 152 0.98 -16.86 17.76
CA GLN A 152 1.33 -18.23 17.40
C GLN A 152 0.31 -19.23 17.95
N ASN A 153 -0.07 -19.08 19.22
CA ASN A 153 -1.07 -19.93 19.86
C ASN A 153 -2.47 -19.71 19.30
N LEU A 154 -2.85 -18.45 19.04
CA LEU A 154 -4.14 -18.07 18.47
C LEU A 154 -4.36 -18.73 17.09
N LEU A 155 -3.30 -18.77 16.28
CA LEU A 155 -3.34 -19.22 14.89
C LEU A 155 -2.98 -20.68 14.70
N ALA A 156 -2.40 -21.36 15.71
CA ALA A 156 -1.87 -22.73 15.61
C ALA A 156 -2.89 -23.75 15.05
N ASN A 157 -4.16 -23.60 15.42
CA ASN A 157 -5.23 -24.53 15.04
C ASN A 157 -6.20 -23.93 14.00
N TYR A 158 -5.87 -22.78 13.41
CA TYR A 158 -6.73 -22.16 12.41
C TYR A 158 -6.56 -22.87 11.06
N SER A 159 -7.64 -23.44 10.54
CA SER A 159 -7.67 -24.20 9.29
C SER A 159 -8.60 -23.58 8.23
N GLY A 160 -8.71 -22.25 8.19
CA GLY A 160 -9.60 -21.55 7.26
C GLY A 160 -8.92 -21.10 5.96
N ALA A 161 -9.71 -21.10 4.87
CA ALA A 161 -9.28 -20.67 3.55
C ALA A 161 -9.33 -19.13 3.44
N ASN A 162 -8.18 -18.49 3.65
CA ASN A 162 -7.90 -17.06 3.42
C ASN A 162 -8.74 -16.07 4.25
N GLN A 163 -8.08 -15.38 5.19
CA GLN A 163 -8.68 -14.24 5.90
C GLN A 163 -8.28 -12.93 5.23
N SER A 164 -9.27 -12.12 4.89
CA SER A 164 -9.11 -10.74 4.43
C SER A 164 -10.28 -9.94 4.97
N GLN A 165 -10.05 -9.17 6.03
CA GLN A 165 -11.01 -8.25 6.62
C GLN A 165 -11.24 -7.04 5.70
N SER A 166 -10.19 -6.54 5.06
CA SER A 166 -10.30 -5.46 4.06
C SER A 166 -9.19 -5.58 3.02
N PHE A 167 -9.49 -5.12 1.80
CA PHE A 167 -8.53 -5.05 0.71
C PHE A 167 -8.75 -3.76 -0.07
N THR A 168 -7.67 -3.03 -0.33
CA THR A 168 -7.68 -1.80 -1.14
C THR A 168 -6.57 -1.88 -2.19
N PHE A 169 -6.86 -1.40 -3.40
CA PHE A 169 -5.91 -1.29 -4.50
C PHE A 169 -6.14 0.07 -5.19
N ASN A 170 -5.31 1.05 -4.87
CA ASN A 170 -5.46 2.43 -5.34
C ASN A 170 -4.22 2.87 -6.10
N SER A 171 -4.40 3.71 -7.13
CA SER A 171 -3.29 4.27 -7.90
C SER A 171 -3.19 5.78 -7.70
N PHE A 172 -1.98 6.27 -7.46
CA PHE A 172 -1.70 7.69 -7.33
C PHE A 172 -0.59 8.07 -8.28
N PRO A 173 -0.60 9.26 -8.84
CA PRO A 173 0.54 9.79 -9.53
C PRO A 173 1.54 10.35 -8.55
N PHE A 174 2.78 10.31 -9.02
CA PHE A 174 3.86 11.03 -8.39
C PHE A 174 4.78 11.56 -9.49
N THR A 175 5.63 12.51 -9.11
CA THR A 175 6.71 13.00 -10.00
C THR A 175 8.07 12.63 -9.43
N HIS A 176 8.21 12.74 -8.11
CA HIS A 176 9.41 12.39 -7.38
C HIS A 176 9.15 11.25 -6.40
N LEU A 177 10.11 10.34 -6.26
CA LEU A 177 9.96 9.20 -5.36
C LEU A 177 9.76 9.64 -3.90
N ASN A 178 10.30 10.79 -3.49
CA ASN A 178 10.11 11.30 -2.13
C ASN A 178 8.68 11.75 -1.80
N GLU A 179 7.82 12.00 -2.80
CA GLU A 179 6.37 12.18 -2.59
C GLU A 179 5.74 10.96 -1.90
N LEU A 180 6.34 9.77 -2.09
CA LEU A 180 5.86 8.52 -1.52
C LEU A 180 6.07 8.43 0.01
N ASN A 181 6.83 9.35 0.63
CA ASN A 181 6.93 9.49 2.10
C ASN A 181 5.56 9.63 2.77
N ILE A 182 4.58 10.20 2.06
CA ILE A 182 3.20 10.36 2.56
C ILE A 182 2.59 9.02 2.96
N PHE A 183 2.88 7.93 2.24
CA PHE A 183 2.36 6.60 2.58
C PHE A 183 2.91 6.04 3.89
N PHE A 184 4.01 6.59 4.40
CA PHE A 184 4.69 6.14 5.60
C PHE A 184 4.49 7.07 6.80
N GLY A 185 3.78 8.19 6.62
CA GLY A 185 3.48 9.12 7.71
C GLY A 185 4.71 9.86 8.25
N GLY A 186 5.73 10.08 7.43
CA GLY A 186 6.90 10.88 7.79
C GLY A 186 8.05 10.76 6.80
N ASN A 187 9.15 11.46 7.08
CA ASN A 187 10.36 11.42 6.24
C ASN A 187 11.13 10.12 6.53
N VAL A 188 10.94 9.11 5.68
CA VAL A 188 11.73 7.87 5.65
C VAL A 188 12.81 7.95 4.58
N ASP A 189 13.81 7.08 4.69
CA ASP A 189 14.71 6.81 3.57
C ASP A 189 13.95 6.00 2.51
N ILE A 190 13.24 6.71 1.63
CA ILE A 190 12.48 6.12 0.53
C ILE A 190 13.38 5.32 -0.41
N ALA A 191 14.60 5.77 -0.66
CA ALA A 191 15.51 5.05 -1.55
C ALA A 191 15.85 3.67 -0.96
N ALA A 192 16.10 3.60 0.34
CA ALA A 192 16.33 2.34 1.04
C ALA A 192 15.07 1.45 1.04
N LEU A 193 13.89 1.99 1.35
CA LEU A 193 12.63 1.23 1.38
C LEU A 193 12.23 0.65 0.02
N PHE A 194 12.55 1.36 -1.06
CA PHE A 194 12.28 0.93 -2.43
C PHE A 194 13.47 0.19 -3.08
N HIS A 195 14.55 -0.05 -2.33
CA HIS A 195 15.76 -0.75 -2.78
C HIS A 195 16.40 -0.14 -4.03
N VAL A 196 16.47 1.19 -4.09
CA VAL A 196 17.08 1.94 -5.19
C VAL A 196 18.60 1.76 -5.13
N LYS A 197 19.18 0.99 -6.07
CA LYS A 197 20.58 0.55 -6.01
C LYS A 197 21.64 1.63 -6.32
N THR A 198 21.28 2.78 -6.92
CA THR A 198 22.22 3.90 -7.17
C THR A 198 21.47 5.19 -7.53
N LYS A 199 21.99 6.35 -7.11
CA LYS A 199 21.50 7.68 -7.56
C LYS A 199 21.52 7.72 -9.09
N PRO A 200 20.43 8.17 -9.76
CA PRO A 200 20.52 8.50 -11.17
C PRO A 200 21.64 9.50 -11.34
N ALA A 201 22.56 9.24 -12.28
CA ALA A 201 23.44 10.29 -12.77
C ALA A 201 22.55 11.48 -13.14
N ALA A 202 23.01 12.70 -12.85
CA ALA A 202 22.35 13.96 -13.20
C ALA A 202 22.30 14.21 -14.72
N THR A 203 22.03 13.18 -15.51
CA THR A 203 21.45 13.32 -16.85
C THR A 203 20.02 13.77 -16.65
N VAL A 204 19.82 15.08 -16.77
CA VAL A 204 18.55 15.80 -16.96
C VAL A 204 17.43 14.83 -17.37
N ALA A 205 16.74 14.25 -16.39
CA ALA A 205 15.72 13.27 -16.67
C ALA A 205 14.49 14.07 -17.07
N LYS A 206 14.10 14.00 -18.34
CA LYS A 206 12.74 14.36 -18.78
C LYS A 206 11.75 13.98 -17.68
N VAL A 207 10.88 14.90 -17.27
CA VAL A 207 9.78 14.64 -16.34
C VAL A 207 9.08 13.34 -16.75
N ARG A 208 9.34 12.24 -16.02
CA ARG A 208 8.67 10.96 -16.24
C ARG A 208 7.38 10.97 -15.45
N ASN A 209 6.27 10.66 -16.11
CA ASN A 209 5.01 10.48 -15.42
C ASN A 209 5.11 9.23 -14.53
N GLY A 210 4.98 9.41 -13.23
CA GLY A 210 4.91 8.33 -12.25
C GLY A 210 3.47 7.94 -11.94
N LEU A 211 3.25 6.64 -11.75
CA LEU A 211 2.10 6.07 -11.05
C LEU A 211 2.59 5.07 -10.01
N VAL A 212 2.04 5.17 -8.80
CA VAL A 212 2.24 4.25 -7.69
C VAL A 212 0.92 3.56 -7.38
N TRP A 213 0.93 2.23 -7.36
CA TRP A 213 -0.19 1.42 -6.90
C TRP A 213 0.06 1.02 -5.45
N LYS A 214 -0.84 1.39 -4.55
CA LYS A 214 -0.85 0.98 -3.15
C LYS A 214 -1.88 -0.13 -2.95
N VAL A 215 -1.39 -1.23 -2.40
CA VAL A 215 -2.19 -2.33 -1.87
C VAL A 215 -2.12 -2.31 -0.36
N SER A 216 -3.29 -2.39 0.28
CA SER A 216 -3.39 -2.67 1.72
C SER A 216 -4.43 -3.76 1.92
N GLN A 217 -4.01 -4.88 2.47
CA GLN A 217 -4.85 -6.01 2.85
C GLN A 217 -4.77 -6.17 4.37
N ILE A 218 -5.86 -5.92 5.09
CA ILE A 218 -5.95 -6.25 6.52
C ILE A 218 -6.54 -7.64 6.65
N ASN A 219 -5.87 -8.53 7.35
CA ASN A 219 -6.34 -9.90 7.57
C ASN A 219 -7.15 -10.01 8.85
N PHE A 220 -6.66 -9.41 9.94
CA PHE A 220 -7.33 -9.34 11.24
C PHE A 220 -6.72 -8.24 12.12
N SER A 221 -7.41 -7.85 13.18
CA SER A 221 -6.90 -7.03 14.28
C SER A 221 -6.85 -7.82 15.57
N VAL A 222 -5.95 -7.42 16.47
CA VAL A 222 -6.00 -7.80 17.88
C VAL A 222 -6.16 -6.53 18.69
N ASP A 223 -7.16 -6.50 19.56
CA ASP A 223 -7.63 -5.35 20.29
C ASP A 223 -7.54 -5.62 21.79
N MET A 224 -6.84 -4.77 22.54
CA MET A 224 -6.77 -4.83 23.98
C MET A 224 -8.05 -4.29 24.60
N SER A 225 -8.61 -5.05 25.54
CA SER A 225 -9.75 -4.61 26.34
C SER A 225 -9.38 -3.40 27.18
N LEU A 226 -10.37 -2.53 27.43
CA LEU A 226 -10.18 -1.46 28.41
C LEU A 226 -9.88 -2.05 29.78
N HIS A 227 -8.90 -1.46 30.46
CA HIS A 227 -8.61 -1.81 31.84
C HIS A 227 -9.54 -1.03 32.77
N THR A 228 -10.03 -1.69 33.81
CA THR A 228 -10.88 -1.08 34.85
C THR A 228 -10.12 -0.82 36.15
N SER A 229 -8.85 -1.22 36.22
CA SER A 229 -7.92 -1.09 37.34
C SER A 229 -6.51 -0.80 36.83
N SER A 230 -5.52 -0.68 37.72
CA SER A 230 -4.11 -0.52 37.32
C SER A 230 -3.66 -1.56 36.29
N ILE A 231 -2.99 -1.09 35.24
CA ILE A 231 -2.32 -1.93 34.24
C ILE A 231 -0.92 -2.33 34.65
N PHE A 232 -0.34 -1.69 35.67
CA PHE A 232 1.03 -1.93 36.10
C PHE A 232 1.06 -2.99 37.19
N LYS A 233 2.10 -3.82 37.20
CA LYS A 233 2.34 -4.76 38.31
C LYS A 233 2.76 -4.04 39.59
N ASP A 234 3.57 -3.00 39.45
CA ASP A 234 4.01 -2.15 40.56
C ASP A 234 3.08 -0.94 40.66
N PRO A 235 2.29 -0.81 41.75
CA PRO A 235 1.41 0.34 41.97
C PRO A 235 2.12 1.69 42.00
N ALA A 236 3.44 1.73 42.25
CA ALA A 236 4.21 2.98 42.18
C ALA A 236 4.19 3.63 40.78
N ASN A 237 3.90 2.84 39.75
CA ASN A 237 3.76 3.31 38.37
C ASN A 237 2.36 3.87 38.06
N ASP A 238 1.39 3.77 38.96
CA ASP A 238 0.03 4.31 38.73
C ASP A 238 0.02 5.83 38.57
N LYS A 239 1.07 6.54 39.03
CA LYS A 239 1.28 7.95 38.73
C LYS A 239 1.32 8.25 37.21
N LEU A 240 1.70 7.27 36.38
CA LEU A 240 1.71 7.42 34.92
C LEU A 240 0.29 7.50 34.34
N LEU A 241 -0.72 6.95 35.04
CA LEU A 241 -2.13 7.00 34.64
C LEU A 241 -2.75 8.41 34.75
N GLN A 242 -1.98 9.39 35.23
CA GLN A 242 -2.38 10.80 35.32
C GLN A 242 -1.70 11.67 34.26
N ASN A 243 -0.86 11.08 33.39
CA ASN A 243 -0.11 11.85 32.40
C ASN A 243 -0.82 11.83 31.04
N GLU A 244 -1.48 12.94 30.71
CA GLU A 244 -2.21 13.12 29.46
C GLU A 244 -1.34 13.03 28.20
N ASN A 245 -0.01 13.14 28.31
CA ASN A 245 0.92 12.98 27.19
C ASN A 245 1.30 11.53 26.90
N LEU A 246 0.77 10.57 27.66
CA LEU A 246 1.03 9.16 27.50
C LEU A 246 -0.20 8.43 26.94
N SER A 247 0.07 7.51 26.05
CA SER A 247 -0.92 6.58 25.52
C SER A 247 -0.39 5.17 25.61
N TYR A 248 -1.28 4.18 25.56
CA TYR A 248 -0.91 2.79 25.39
C TYR A 248 -1.35 2.28 24.02
N ILE A 249 -0.57 1.35 23.47
CA ILE A 249 -0.93 0.66 22.22
C ILE A 249 -2.10 -0.28 22.53
N SER A 250 -3.26 0.08 21.98
CA SER A 250 -4.54 -0.55 22.28
C SER A 250 -4.97 -1.55 21.22
N SER A 251 -4.55 -1.38 19.97
CA SER A 251 -4.89 -2.29 18.89
C SER A 251 -3.77 -2.37 17.87
N ILE A 252 -3.65 -3.53 17.22
CA ILE A 252 -2.70 -3.79 16.14
C ILE A 252 -3.45 -4.54 15.04
N GLU A 253 -3.38 -4.01 13.81
CA GLU A 253 -3.86 -4.66 12.60
C GLU A 253 -2.73 -5.42 11.91
N TYR A 254 -3.03 -6.65 11.50
CA TYR A 254 -2.10 -7.56 10.82
C TYR A 254 -2.56 -7.79 9.39
N GLY A 255 -1.61 -7.78 8.46
CA GLY A 255 -1.94 -7.83 7.05
C GLY A 255 -0.76 -7.74 6.12
N ARG A 256 -1.02 -7.30 4.89
CA ARG A 256 -0.03 -7.12 3.83
C ARG A 256 -0.14 -5.74 3.21
N MET A 257 1.00 -5.11 2.93
CA MET A 257 1.06 -3.83 2.24
C MET A 257 2.08 -3.89 1.11
N GLY A 258 1.67 -3.44 -0.07
CA GLY A 258 2.51 -3.38 -1.25
C GLY A 258 2.44 -2.01 -1.92
N LEU A 259 3.57 -1.46 -2.32
CA LEU A 259 3.65 -0.30 -3.20
C LEU A 259 4.40 -0.70 -4.47
N LEU A 260 3.81 -0.46 -5.63
CA LEU A 260 4.47 -0.59 -6.94
C LEU A 260 4.58 0.81 -7.54
N ALA A 261 5.79 1.36 -7.62
CA ALA A 261 6.05 2.66 -8.22
C ALA A 261 6.65 2.46 -9.63
N VAL A 262 6.00 3.03 -10.65
CA VAL A 262 6.44 2.95 -12.05
C VAL A 262 6.55 4.35 -12.63
N GLN A 263 7.73 4.69 -13.16
CA GLN A 263 7.96 5.91 -13.92
C GLN A 263 8.40 5.57 -15.35
N ALA A 264 7.77 6.17 -16.35
CA ALA A 264 8.11 5.95 -17.75
C ALA A 264 7.88 7.21 -18.61
N ASP A 265 8.48 7.25 -19.80
CA ASP A 265 8.25 8.29 -20.83
C ASP A 265 6.95 7.99 -21.59
N THR A 266 5.81 8.09 -20.89
CA THR A 266 4.46 7.91 -21.43
C THR A 266 3.42 8.64 -20.57
N THR A 267 2.14 8.62 -20.94
CA THR A 267 1.08 9.22 -20.12
C THR A 267 0.68 8.32 -18.94
N ARG A 268 0.11 8.92 -17.89
CA ARG A 268 -0.35 8.16 -16.70
C ARG A 268 -1.49 7.22 -17.06
N GLU A 269 -2.36 7.63 -17.97
CA GLU A 269 -3.47 6.82 -18.49
C GLU A 269 -2.93 5.58 -19.20
N THR A 270 -1.87 5.74 -20.00
CA THR A 270 -1.19 4.63 -20.67
C THR A 270 -0.55 3.67 -19.67
N LEU A 271 0.13 4.18 -18.64
CA LEU A 271 0.67 3.35 -17.55
C LEU A 271 -0.44 2.57 -16.82
N ASN A 272 -1.56 3.22 -16.51
CA ASN A 272 -2.69 2.57 -15.84
C ASN A 272 -3.30 1.46 -16.71
N VAL A 273 -3.44 1.68 -18.02
CA VAL A 273 -3.87 0.63 -18.96
C VAL A 273 -2.89 -0.55 -18.96
N ILE A 274 -1.58 -0.28 -19.06
CA ILE A 274 -0.56 -1.34 -19.05
C ILE A 274 -0.65 -2.19 -17.79
N VAL A 275 -0.67 -1.56 -16.61
CA VAL A 275 -0.70 -2.27 -15.33
C VAL A 275 -2.01 -3.01 -15.13
N ASN A 276 -3.15 -2.45 -15.53
CA ASN A 276 -4.43 -3.15 -15.48
C ASN A 276 -4.44 -4.39 -16.39
N ARG A 277 -3.88 -4.31 -17.60
CA ARG A 277 -3.75 -5.48 -18.49
C ARG A 277 -2.87 -6.56 -17.88
N ILE A 278 -1.78 -6.18 -17.22
CA ILE A 278 -0.94 -7.16 -16.49
C ILE A 278 -1.75 -7.82 -15.36
N LYS A 279 -2.53 -7.03 -14.60
CA LYS A 279 -3.39 -7.52 -13.51
C LYS A 279 -4.45 -8.51 -14.01
N THR A 280 -5.04 -8.27 -15.18
CA THR A 280 -6.07 -9.13 -15.79
C THR A 280 -5.49 -10.24 -16.68
N SER A 281 -4.15 -10.34 -16.79
CA SER A 281 -3.46 -11.25 -17.70
C SER A 281 -3.77 -11.02 -19.20
N ASP A 282 -4.18 -9.81 -19.57
CA ASP A 282 -4.36 -9.43 -20.97
C ASP A 282 -3.01 -9.21 -21.68
N PRO A 283 -2.88 -9.62 -22.96
CA PRO A 283 -1.63 -9.49 -23.70
C PRO A 283 -1.26 -8.03 -23.96
N LEU A 284 -0.03 -7.60 -23.71
CA LEU A 284 0.44 -6.24 -24.04
C LEU A 284 0.80 -6.11 -25.52
N THR A 285 0.62 -4.92 -26.10
CA THR A 285 1.13 -4.63 -27.46
C THR A 285 2.66 -4.47 -27.45
N GLU A 286 3.30 -4.56 -28.63
CA GLU A 286 4.74 -4.32 -28.74
C GLU A 286 5.16 -2.94 -28.23
N ALA A 287 4.35 -1.90 -28.49
CA ALA A 287 4.59 -0.55 -27.98
C ALA A 287 4.53 -0.50 -26.45
N GLN A 288 3.57 -1.18 -25.84
CA GLN A 288 3.44 -1.27 -24.38
C GLN A 288 4.59 -2.07 -23.75
N LEU A 289 5.04 -3.15 -24.38
CA LEU A 289 6.21 -3.91 -23.94
C LEU A 289 7.47 -3.04 -23.93
N LYS A 290 7.68 -2.20 -24.96
CA LYS A 290 8.79 -1.25 -25.02
C LYS A 290 8.72 -0.19 -23.92
N ILE A 291 7.52 0.29 -23.56
CA ILE A 291 7.34 1.22 -22.43
C ILE A 291 7.81 0.55 -21.13
N VAL A 292 7.31 -0.65 -20.83
CA VAL A 292 7.65 -1.37 -19.59
C VAL A 292 9.15 -1.73 -19.52
N ALA A 293 9.76 -2.10 -20.65
CA ALA A 293 11.18 -2.42 -20.71
C ALA A 293 12.09 -1.23 -20.36
N ASN A 294 11.64 0.00 -20.63
CA ASN A 294 12.39 1.23 -20.36
C ASN A 294 11.91 1.98 -19.10
N ALA A 295 10.94 1.42 -18.38
CA ALA A 295 10.39 2.02 -17.17
C ALA A 295 11.32 1.82 -15.97
N GLU A 296 11.32 2.80 -15.08
CA GLU A 296 11.89 2.68 -13.74
C GLU A 296 10.83 2.11 -12.80
N ILE A 297 11.12 0.96 -12.20
CA ILE A 297 10.15 0.18 -11.44
C ILE A 297 10.73 -0.19 -10.08
N HIS A 298 10.08 0.33 -9.04
CA HIS A 298 10.44 0.11 -7.65
C HIS A 298 9.28 -0.48 -6.87
N THR A 299 9.58 -1.27 -5.84
CA THR A 299 8.57 -1.93 -5.02
C THR A 299 8.91 -1.86 -3.54
N TYR A 300 7.90 -1.62 -2.70
CA TYR A 300 7.94 -1.87 -1.27
C TYR A 300 6.92 -2.99 -0.96
N LEU A 301 7.32 -3.98 -0.17
CA LEU A 301 6.48 -5.14 0.17
C LEU A 301 6.65 -5.47 1.67
N ASN A 302 5.53 -5.57 2.39
CA ASN A 302 5.49 -5.95 3.80
C ASN A 302 4.36 -6.96 4.05
N GLY A 303 4.60 -7.95 4.92
CA GLY A 303 3.63 -9.01 5.23
C GLY A 303 3.49 -10.13 4.19
N TYR A 304 4.36 -10.17 3.19
CA TYR A 304 4.43 -11.27 2.22
C TYR A 304 5.54 -12.27 2.59
N SER A 305 5.53 -13.45 1.97
CA SER A 305 6.58 -14.45 2.18
C SER A 305 7.96 -13.90 1.75
N ALA A 306 9.01 -14.25 2.49
CA ALA A 306 10.37 -13.78 2.20
C ALA A 306 10.81 -14.14 0.77
N SER A 307 10.52 -15.36 0.32
CA SER A 307 10.83 -15.80 -1.05
C SER A 307 10.05 -15.03 -2.12
N GLY A 308 8.78 -14.69 -1.85
CA GLY A 308 7.98 -13.87 -2.76
C GLY A 308 8.50 -12.45 -2.87
N ILE A 309 8.88 -11.84 -1.74
CA ILE A 309 9.51 -10.50 -1.70
C ILE A 309 10.82 -10.51 -2.50
N GLU A 310 11.70 -11.48 -2.24
CA GLU A 310 12.98 -11.61 -2.92
C GLU A 310 12.82 -11.80 -4.44
N ALA A 311 11.86 -12.63 -4.86
CA ALA A 311 11.58 -12.86 -6.28
C ALA A 311 11.17 -11.57 -7.00
N VAL A 312 10.32 -10.74 -6.41
CA VAL A 312 9.89 -9.45 -6.99
C VAL A 312 11.05 -8.44 -7.00
N GLN A 313 11.82 -8.36 -5.91
CA GLN A 313 12.94 -7.42 -5.78
C GLN A 313 14.06 -7.71 -6.79
N ASN A 314 14.32 -8.98 -7.08
CA ASN A 314 15.35 -9.42 -8.03
C ASN A 314 14.89 -9.40 -9.49
N ALA A 315 13.59 -9.31 -9.75
CA ALA A 315 13.04 -9.18 -11.10
C ALA A 315 13.27 -7.77 -11.69
N ALA A 316 13.04 -7.62 -13.00
CA ALA A 316 13.08 -6.34 -13.69
C ALA A 316 11.98 -6.24 -14.77
N GLY A 317 11.68 -5.01 -15.21
CA GLY A 317 10.72 -4.76 -16.28
C GLY A 317 9.36 -5.42 -16.04
N LEU A 318 8.84 -6.10 -17.06
CA LEU A 318 7.55 -6.78 -17.01
C LEU A 318 7.45 -7.84 -15.92
N GLN A 319 8.55 -8.57 -15.65
CA GLN A 319 8.53 -9.64 -14.65
C GLN A 319 8.40 -9.11 -13.23
N LYS A 320 8.97 -7.92 -12.94
CA LYS A 320 8.78 -7.27 -11.64
C LYS A 320 7.32 -6.90 -11.41
N ILE A 321 6.66 -6.31 -12.41
CA ILE A 321 5.24 -5.94 -12.32
C ILE A 321 4.35 -7.19 -12.20
N LYS A 322 4.62 -8.23 -13.01
CA LYS A 322 3.90 -9.51 -12.93
C LYS A 322 4.06 -10.18 -11.58
N GLY A 323 5.29 -10.27 -11.07
CA GLY A 323 5.57 -10.85 -9.75
C GLY A 323 4.87 -10.07 -8.64
N PHE A 324 4.85 -8.74 -8.70
CA PHE A 324 4.07 -7.93 -7.77
C PHE A 324 2.57 -8.26 -7.84
N MET A 325 1.99 -8.32 -9.04
CA MET A 325 0.56 -8.63 -9.22
C MET A 325 0.20 -10.02 -8.74
N ASP A 326 1.03 -11.02 -9.05
CA ASP A 326 0.84 -12.38 -8.57
C ASP A 326 0.89 -12.47 -7.05
N LEU A 327 1.86 -11.80 -6.42
CA LEU A 327 2.01 -11.79 -4.97
C LEU A 327 0.78 -11.20 -4.24
N ILE A 328 0.15 -10.17 -4.80
CA ILE A 328 -1.06 -9.56 -4.20
C ILE A 328 -2.34 -10.34 -4.50
N GLN A 329 -2.42 -11.02 -5.66
CA GLN A 329 -3.58 -11.82 -6.06
C GLN A 329 -3.58 -13.20 -5.42
N ASN A 330 -2.39 -13.77 -5.23
CA ASN A 330 -2.14 -15.10 -4.72
C ASN A 330 -1.20 -15.07 -3.51
N PRO A 331 -1.56 -14.42 -2.38
CA PRO A 331 -0.67 -14.22 -1.24
C PRO A 331 -0.43 -15.50 -0.41
N GLY A 332 -0.86 -16.67 -0.90
CA GLY A 332 -0.81 -17.95 -0.22
C GLY A 332 -1.91 -18.12 0.84
N THR A 333 -1.99 -19.34 1.39
CA THR A 333 -2.97 -19.70 2.41
C THR A 333 -2.66 -19.00 3.73
N PHE A 334 -3.67 -18.40 4.35
CA PHE A 334 -3.57 -17.82 5.68
C PHE A 334 -3.23 -18.92 6.71
N SER A 335 -2.17 -18.72 7.49
CA SER A 335 -1.68 -19.68 8.48
C SER A 335 -0.85 -18.98 9.55
N VAL A 336 -0.44 -19.70 10.61
CA VAL A 336 0.49 -19.20 11.63
C VAL A 336 1.83 -18.71 11.07
N SER A 337 2.26 -19.21 9.90
CA SER A 337 3.48 -18.78 9.23
C SER A 337 3.24 -17.79 8.08
N ASN A 338 1.98 -17.51 7.73
CA ASN A 338 1.59 -16.66 6.61
C ASN A 338 0.32 -15.84 6.90
N TYR A 339 0.27 -15.19 8.07
CA TYR A 339 -0.85 -14.33 8.46
C TYR A 339 -0.62 -12.85 8.13
N GLY A 340 0.56 -12.51 7.60
CA GLY A 340 0.98 -11.13 7.35
C GLY A 340 1.95 -10.60 8.41
N SER A 341 2.13 -9.28 8.40
CA SER A 341 2.93 -8.54 9.38
C SER A 341 2.03 -7.52 10.09
N PRO A 342 2.41 -7.04 11.29
CA PRO A 342 1.72 -5.90 11.88
C PRO A 342 1.88 -4.69 10.95
N LEU A 343 0.77 -4.08 10.55
CA LEU A 343 0.73 -2.98 9.59
C LEU A 343 0.38 -1.66 10.25
N TYR A 344 -0.65 -1.64 11.10
CA TYR A 344 -1.11 -0.42 11.74
C TYR A 344 -1.29 -0.64 13.23
N TYR A 345 -0.98 0.39 14.03
CA TYR A 345 -1.28 0.39 15.46
C TYR A 345 -2.16 1.58 15.84
N TYR A 346 -2.93 1.38 16.90
CA TYR A 346 -3.84 2.37 17.45
C TYR A 346 -3.54 2.56 18.92
N MET A 347 -3.68 3.80 19.38
CA MET A 347 -3.40 4.17 20.75
C MET A 347 -4.66 4.68 21.44
N ARG A 348 -4.68 4.51 22.76
CA ARG A 348 -5.63 5.18 23.64
C ARG A 348 -4.86 5.96 24.69
N ASN A 349 -5.36 7.14 25.02
CA ASN A 349 -4.79 7.93 26.10
C ASN A 349 -4.86 7.10 27.39
N ILE A 350 -3.82 7.20 28.22
CA ILE A 350 -3.76 6.41 29.45
C ILE A 350 -4.72 6.94 30.53
N VAL A 351 -5.16 8.20 30.44
CA VAL A 351 -6.03 8.88 31.40
C VAL A 351 -7.51 8.72 31.04
N ASP A 352 -7.89 9.11 29.81
CA ASP A 352 -9.31 9.19 29.40
C ASP A 352 -9.77 8.06 28.46
N TYR A 353 -8.85 7.17 28.04
CA TYR A 353 -9.09 6.08 27.09
C TYR A 353 -9.58 6.49 25.71
N GLY A 354 -9.63 7.79 25.44
CA GLY A 354 -9.93 8.39 24.16
C GLY A 354 -8.87 8.04 23.13
N ARG A 355 -9.28 7.97 21.85
CA ARG A 355 -8.32 7.76 20.76
C ARG A 355 -7.55 9.07 20.55
N THR A 356 -6.31 9.10 21.02
CA THR A 356 -5.44 10.28 21.01
C THR A 356 -4.67 10.34 19.71
N LEU A 357 -5.19 11.07 18.72
CA LEU A 357 -4.42 11.44 17.54
C LEU A 357 -4.62 12.89 17.09
N GLN A 358 -5.69 13.59 17.53
CA GLN A 358 -6.00 14.93 17.03
C GLN A 358 -5.14 16.04 17.66
N ASP A 359 -4.96 16.04 18.98
CA ASP A 359 -4.31 17.15 19.65
C ASP A 359 -2.82 16.86 19.91
N GLY A 360 -1.96 17.34 19.02
CA GLY A 360 -0.50 17.41 19.23
C GLY A 360 0.35 16.57 18.28
N TYR A 361 -0.25 15.73 17.44
CA TYR A 361 0.49 14.99 16.41
C TYR A 361 0.49 15.78 15.11
N LYS A 362 1.63 16.39 14.79
CA LYS A 362 1.87 17.01 13.48
C LYS A 362 3.09 16.38 12.84
N VAL A 363 2.92 15.82 11.65
CA VAL A 363 4.00 15.29 10.83
C VAL A 363 4.36 16.30 9.77
N ARG A 364 5.66 16.54 9.62
CA ARG A 364 6.21 17.35 8.55
C ARG A 364 6.77 16.44 7.46
N ILE A 365 6.29 16.58 6.23
CA ILE A 365 6.84 15.88 5.06
C ILE A 365 7.36 16.90 4.07
N ASP A 366 8.63 16.78 3.70
CA ASP A 366 9.24 17.63 2.70
C ASP A 366 9.22 16.93 1.32
N VAL A 367 8.60 17.59 0.34
CA VAL A 367 8.33 17.07 -1.00
C VAL A 367 9.06 17.92 -2.03
N GLN A 368 9.82 17.29 -2.93
CA GLN A 368 10.56 18.01 -3.97
C GLN A 368 9.69 18.18 -5.22
N ARG A 369 9.85 19.31 -5.91
CA ARG A 369 9.37 19.54 -7.27
C ARG A 369 10.54 19.96 -8.16
N GLU A 370 10.46 19.64 -9.44
CA GLU A 370 11.36 20.28 -10.40
C GLU A 370 10.95 21.75 -10.55
N LYS A 371 11.95 22.64 -10.60
CA LYS A 371 11.73 23.99 -11.12
C LYS A 371 11.27 23.85 -12.55
N ILE A 372 10.01 24.19 -12.82
CA ILE A 372 9.60 24.48 -14.20
C ILE A 372 10.34 25.76 -14.56
N ASN A 373 11.48 25.63 -15.23
CA ASN A 373 12.10 26.76 -15.89
C ASN A 373 11.11 27.24 -16.94
N SER A 374 10.37 28.31 -16.63
CA SER A 374 9.58 29.03 -17.60
C SER A 374 10.55 29.76 -18.53
N THR A 375 11.15 29.03 -19.48
CA THR A 375 11.78 29.67 -20.63
C THR A 375 10.67 30.22 -21.50
N LYS A 376 10.63 31.56 -21.53
CA LYS A 376 9.81 32.40 -22.41
C LYS A 376 10.00 32.07 -23.89
#